data_AF-A0A7S1ZPM9-F1
#
_entry.id   AF-A0A7S1ZPM9-F1
#
_cell.length_a   1.000
_cell.length_b   1.000
_cell.length_c   1.000
_cell.angle_alpha   90.00
_cell.angle_beta   90.00
_cell.angle_gamma   90.00
#
_symmetry.space_group_name_H-M   'P 1'
#
loop_
_entity.id
_entity.type
_entity.pdbx_description
1 polymer ?
#
loop_
_entity_poly.entity_id
_entity_poly.type
_entity_poly.pdbx_seq_one_letter_code
_entity_poly.pdbx_strand_id
1 'polypeptide(L)'
;RFEMNGRVHYFVATGGQGQQMYGTCLTLYEPYLLLPRNSSKRKVYLPKCLTILSTYPYLVAFREYLSQLHRLTKMGDMPMPIERYIVNFCAEIPAPPPGSFEVQTTVLDSVIKFWSPPYNQPIAWVSLPFSHLFECLEIENVITVWHALALERQVLLTSSQLSLLTTCSE
;
A
#
# COMPACT_ATOMS: atom_id res chain seq x y z
N ARG A 1 -22.39 6.87 -6.23
CA ARG A 1 -22.88 6.84 -4.82
C ARG A 1 -22.29 5.62 -4.12
N PHE A 2 -20.98 5.65 -3.79
CA PHE A 2 -20.24 4.88 -2.77
C PHE A 2 -18.75 5.25 -2.89
N GLU A 3 -18.41 6.54 -2.84
CA GLU A 3 -17.02 6.97 -2.70
C GLU A 3 -16.72 7.15 -1.21
N MET A 4 -16.26 6.07 -0.58
CA MET A 4 -15.32 6.19 0.53
C MET A 4 -13.96 5.72 -0.01
N ASN A 5 -13.37 6.51 -0.91
CA ASN A 5 -12.03 6.26 -1.44
C ASN A 5 -11.02 6.41 -0.30
N GLY A 6 -10.66 5.28 0.31
CA GLY A 6 -9.49 5.23 1.19
C GLY A 6 -8.26 5.67 0.42
N ARG A 7 -7.41 6.47 1.07
CA ARG A 7 -6.16 6.94 0.47
C ARG A 7 -5.07 5.93 0.77
N VAL A 8 -4.51 5.35 -0.30
CA VAL A 8 -3.41 4.41 -0.18
C VAL A 8 -2.10 5.15 -0.28
N HIS A 9 -1.15 4.86 0.59
CA HIS A 9 0.22 5.34 0.46
C HIS A 9 1.19 4.28 0.94
N TYR A 10 2.43 4.39 0.51
CA TYR A 10 3.50 3.45 0.85
C TYR A 10 4.61 4.18 1.59
N PHE A 11 5.33 3.48 2.45
CA PHE A 11 6.57 3.99 3.02
C PHE A 11 7.58 2.87 3.16
N VAL A 12 8.85 3.23 3.28
CA VAL A 12 9.93 2.30 3.57
C VAL A 12 10.60 2.74 4.86
N ALA A 13 10.59 1.88 5.87
CA ALA A 13 11.40 2.04 7.06
C ALA A 13 12.72 1.29 6.87
N THR A 14 13.83 1.93 7.22
CA THR A 14 15.16 1.31 7.12
C THR A 14 15.67 0.96 8.51
N GLY A 15 16.03 -0.32 8.72
CA GLY A 15 16.59 -0.80 9.97
C GLY A 15 18.06 -0.43 10.15
N GLY A 16 18.61 -0.70 11.34
CA GLY A 16 19.99 -0.35 11.68
C GLY A 16 21.07 -1.05 10.84
N GLN A 17 20.75 -2.17 10.17
CA GLN A 17 21.66 -2.87 9.25
C GLN A 17 21.34 -2.56 7.77
N GLY A 18 20.54 -1.53 7.49
CA GLY A 18 20.14 -1.17 6.13
C GLY A 18 19.02 -2.03 5.54
N GLN A 19 18.46 -2.98 6.30
CA GLN A 19 17.33 -3.76 5.82
C GLN A 19 16.08 -2.88 5.66
N GLN A 20 15.36 -3.06 4.56
CA GLN A 20 14.14 -2.32 4.26
C GLN A 20 12.92 -3.08 4.78
N MET A 21 11.97 -2.32 5.34
CA MET A 21 10.64 -2.78 5.70
C MET A 21 9.61 -1.91 4.99
N TYR A 22 8.81 -2.54 4.15
CA TYR A 22 7.80 -1.90 3.33
C TYR A 22 6.49 -1.82 4.10
N GLY A 23 5.92 -0.61 4.15
CA GLY A 23 4.63 -0.33 4.75
C GLY A 23 3.60 0.03 3.68
N THR A 24 2.51 -0.73 3.57
CA THR A 24 1.34 -0.36 2.76
C THR A 24 0.23 0.11 3.68
N CYS A 25 -0.24 1.34 3.45
CA CYS A 25 -1.21 2.00 4.31
C CYS A 25 -2.51 2.31 3.57
N LEU A 26 -3.64 1.99 4.17
CA LEU A 26 -4.99 2.39 3.75
C LEU A 26 -5.57 3.36 4.78
N THR A 27 -5.57 4.65 4.45
CA THR A 27 -6.12 5.71 5.31
C THR A 27 -7.57 5.99 4.98
N LEU A 28 -8.40 5.98 6.01
CA LEU A 28 -9.86 6.09 5.94
C LEU A 28 -10.33 7.17 6.90
N TYR A 29 -11.45 7.82 6.59
CA TYR A 29 -12.05 8.81 7.47
C TYR A 29 -13.37 8.28 8.01
N GLU A 30 -13.42 8.06 9.32
CA GLU A 30 -14.60 7.54 9.98
C GLU A 30 -15.33 8.63 10.77
N PRO A 31 -16.67 8.59 10.79
CA PRO A 31 -17.45 9.55 11.55
C PRO A 31 -17.29 9.33 13.05
N TYR A 32 -16.93 10.39 13.77
CA TYR A 32 -16.86 10.43 15.22
C TYR A 32 -17.83 11.48 15.77
N LEU A 33 -18.62 11.09 16.78
CA LEU A 33 -19.58 11.98 17.43
C LEU A 33 -18.92 12.59 18.66
N LEU A 34 -18.70 13.92 18.63
CA LEU A 34 -18.20 14.62 19.81
C LEU A 34 -19.29 14.66 20.88
N LEU A 35 -18.92 14.26 22.11
CA LEU A 35 -19.79 14.42 23.28
C LEU A 35 -20.05 15.92 23.51
N PRO A 36 -21.29 16.32 23.82
CA PRO A 36 -21.67 17.72 23.87
C PRO A 36 -21.06 18.39 25.11
N ARG A 37 -20.24 19.43 24.90
CA ARG A 37 -19.90 20.40 25.96
C ARG A 37 -20.95 21.51 26.07
N ASN A 38 -21.70 21.77 24.99
CA ASN A 38 -22.83 22.69 24.88
C ASN A 38 -23.85 22.13 23.86
N SER A 39 -24.90 21.45 24.33
CA SER A 39 -26.21 21.10 23.72
C SER A 39 -26.33 20.65 22.24
N SER A 40 -25.25 20.57 21.46
CA SER A 40 -25.24 20.24 20.03
C SER A 40 -24.25 19.11 19.76
N LYS A 41 -24.75 18.01 19.20
CA LYS A 41 -23.91 16.88 18.76
C LYS A 41 -23.21 17.29 17.47
N ARG A 42 -21.88 17.43 17.49
CA ARG A 42 -21.08 17.77 16.31
C ARG A 42 -20.43 16.49 15.76
N LYS A 43 -20.70 16.18 14.49
CA LYS A 43 -20.08 15.06 13.76
C LYS A 43 -18.77 15.55 13.14
N VAL A 44 -17.67 14.94 13.52
CA VAL A 44 -16.35 15.16 12.91
C VAL A 44 -15.87 13.87 12.25
N TYR A 45 -14.91 13.94 11.34
CA TYR A 45 -14.31 12.76 10.73
C TYR A 45 -12.88 12.64 11.20
N LEU A 46 -12.54 11.48 11.79
CA LEU A 46 -11.20 11.19 12.26
C LEU A 46 -10.51 10.23 11.29
N PRO A 47 -9.21 10.46 10.99
CA PRO A 47 -8.45 9.53 10.17
C PRO A 47 -8.15 8.26 10.98
N LYS A 48 -8.36 7.11 10.35
CA LYS A 48 -7.86 5.80 10.77
C LYS A 48 -7.01 5.23 9.66
N CYS A 49 -6.00 4.45 10.01
CA CYS A 49 -5.11 3.83 9.05
C CYS A 49 -5.01 2.33 9.33
N LEU A 50 -5.21 1.51 8.30
CA LEU A 50 -4.85 0.10 8.33
C LEU A 50 -3.51 -0.04 7.60
N THR A 51 -2.56 -0.74 8.22
CA THR A 51 -1.20 -0.83 7.68
C THR A 51 -0.73 -2.28 7.70
N ILE A 52 -0.13 -2.71 6.59
CA ILE A 52 0.64 -3.95 6.49
C ILE A 52 2.11 -3.58 6.46
N LEU A 53 2.90 -4.19 7.34
CA LEU A 53 4.35 -4.12 7.34
C LEU A 53 4.91 -5.45 6.85
N SER A 54 5.84 -5.40 5.92
CA SER A 54 6.46 -6.61 5.36
C SER A 54 7.90 -6.35 4.94
N THR A 55 8.74 -7.38 5.01
CA THR A 55 10.06 -7.39 4.38
C THR A 55 9.98 -7.63 2.87
N TYR A 56 8.83 -8.06 2.36
CA TYR A 56 8.60 -8.27 0.94
C TYR A 56 7.86 -7.08 0.32
N PRO A 57 8.30 -6.58 -0.85
CA PRO A 57 7.67 -5.44 -1.51
C PRO A 57 6.42 -5.84 -2.31
N TYR A 58 5.44 -6.57 -1.74
CA TYR A 58 4.21 -6.92 -2.47
C TYR A 58 3.16 -5.80 -2.42
N LEU A 59 3.56 -4.56 -2.73
CA LEU A 59 2.78 -3.35 -2.43
C LEU A 59 1.37 -3.35 -3.03
N VAL A 60 1.22 -3.75 -4.29
CA VAL A 60 -0.11 -3.85 -4.95
C VAL A 60 -0.99 -4.94 -4.34
N ALA A 61 -0.42 -6.11 -4.03
CA ALA A 61 -1.16 -7.20 -3.40
C ALA A 61 -1.65 -6.80 -1.99
N PHE A 62 -0.79 -6.10 -1.23
CA PHE A 62 -1.13 -5.57 0.09
C PHE A 62 -2.21 -4.50 0.03
N ARG A 63 -2.15 -3.60 -0.96
CA ARG A 63 -3.19 -2.60 -1.21
C ARG A 63 -4.53 -3.28 -1.46
N GLU A 64 -4.54 -4.28 -2.34
CA GLU A 64 -5.76 -5.01 -2.69
C GLU A 64 -6.31 -5.72 -1.46
N TYR A 65 -5.47 -6.43 -0.72
CA TYR A 65 -5.86 -7.10 0.53
C TYR A 65 -6.49 -6.14 1.54
N LEU A 66 -5.85 -4.99 1.83
CA LEU A 66 -6.39 -4.00 2.76
C LEU A 66 -7.75 -3.45 2.29
N SER A 67 -7.91 -3.25 0.99
CA SER A 67 -9.15 -2.76 0.39
C SER A 67 -10.27 -3.79 0.56
N GLN A 68 -9.97 -5.07 0.31
CA GLN A 68 -10.93 -6.17 0.47
C GLN A 68 -11.27 -6.43 1.94
N LEU A 69 -10.27 -6.39 2.83
CA LEU A 69 -10.46 -6.52 4.27
C LEU A 69 -11.36 -5.40 4.79
N HIS A 70 -11.11 -4.15 4.38
CA HIS A 70 -11.98 -3.03 4.74
C HIS A 70 -13.41 -3.22 4.22
N ARG A 71 -13.58 -3.66 2.97
CA ARG A 71 -14.89 -3.94 2.39
C ARG A 71 -15.63 -5.03 3.18
N LEU A 72 -14.95 -6.11 3.56
CA LEU A 72 -15.50 -7.19 4.39
C LEU A 72 -16.12 -6.65 5.69
N THR A 73 -15.39 -5.81 6.44
CA THR A 73 -15.89 -5.27 7.71
C THR A 73 -17.15 -4.41 7.58
N LYS A 74 -17.42 -3.89 6.37
CA LYS A 74 -18.60 -3.06 6.08
C LYS A 74 -19.80 -3.85 5.56
N MET A 75 -19.61 -5.09 5.09
CA MET A 75 -20.70 -5.89 4.52
C MET A 75 -21.69 -6.39 5.57
N GLY A 76 -21.34 -6.35 6.86
CA GLY A 76 -22.23 -6.70 7.98
C GLY A 76 -22.43 -8.20 8.19
N ASP A 77 -22.51 -8.97 7.11
CA ASP A 77 -22.59 -10.44 7.13
C ASP A 77 -21.27 -11.05 6.61
N MET A 78 -20.34 -11.32 7.53
CA MET A 78 -19.05 -11.93 7.20
C MET A 78 -19.13 -13.45 7.38
N PRO A 79 -18.71 -14.26 6.40
CA PRO A 79 -18.83 -15.72 6.48
C PRO A 79 -17.88 -16.34 7.51
N MET A 80 -16.84 -15.61 7.92
CA MET A 80 -15.88 -16.00 8.94
C MET A 80 -15.40 -14.74 9.71
N PRO A 81 -14.93 -14.88 10.96
CA PRO A 81 -14.43 -13.76 11.74
C PRO A 81 -13.23 -13.08 11.07
N ILE A 82 -13.05 -11.77 11.29
CA ILE A 82 -11.99 -10.97 10.65
C ILE A 82 -10.60 -11.54 10.95
N GLU A 83 -10.39 -12.06 12.15
CA GLU A 83 -9.16 -12.67 12.62
C GLU A 83 -8.75 -13.86 11.73
N ARG A 84 -9.71 -14.60 11.16
CA ARG A 84 -9.40 -15.72 10.27
C ARG A 84 -8.75 -15.23 8.98
N TYR A 85 -9.23 -14.13 8.40
CA TYR A 85 -8.62 -13.53 7.22
C TYR A 85 -7.22 -13.00 7.51
N ILE A 86 -7.02 -12.39 8.68
CA ILE A 86 -5.72 -11.86 9.12
C ILE A 86 -4.72 -13.00 9.32
N VAL A 87 -5.10 -14.06 10.03
CA VAL A 87 -4.24 -15.23 10.25
C VAL A 87 -3.90 -15.91 8.92
N ASN A 88 -4.89 -16.10 8.05
CA ASN A 88 -4.64 -16.68 6.74
C ASN A 88 -3.56 -15.89 5.99
N PHE A 89 -3.72 -14.56 5.92
CA PHE A 89 -2.80 -13.71 5.19
C PHE A 89 -1.40 -13.62 5.81
N CYS A 90 -1.32 -13.47 7.13
CA CYS A 90 -0.04 -13.23 7.81
C CYS A 90 0.75 -14.52 8.11
N ALA A 91 0.08 -15.66 8.26
CA ALA A 91 0.71 -16.88 8.78
C ALA A 91 0.54 -18.12 7.90
N GLU A 92 -0.52 -18.20 7.09
CA GLU A 92 -0.83 -19.41 6.30
C GLU A 92 -0.44 -19.27 4.82
N ILE A 93 -0.40 -18.05 4.27
CA ILE A 93 0.06 -17.81 2.89
C ILE A 93 1.59 -17.78 2.86
N PRO A 94 2.26 -18.75 2.20
CA PRO A 94 3.70 -18.73 2.05
C PRO A 94 4.12 -17.67 1.03
N ALA A 95 5.31 -17.09 1.22
CA ALA A 95 5.95 -16.30 0.18
C ALA A 95 6.25 -17.20 -1.05
N PRO A 96 5.98 -16.74 -2.28
CA PRO A 96 6.27 -17.52 -3.48
C PRO A 96 7.76 -17.85 -3.59
N PRO A 97 8.12 -19.11 -3.93
CA PRO A 97 9.50 -19.43 -4.23
C PRO A 97 9.98 -18.64 -5.47
N PRO A 98 11.22 -18.14 -5.50
CA PRO A 98 11.64 -17.29 -6.63
C PRO A 98 11.68 -18.04 -7.96
N GLY A 99 11.15 -17.40 -8.99
CA GLY A 99 10.97 -18.00 -10.32
C GLY A 99 9.88 -19.07 -10.39
N SER A 100 9.10 -19.28 -9.31
CA SER A 100 7.94 -20.18 -9.30
C SER A 100 6.65 -19.48 -9.74
N PHE A 101 5.60 -20.29 -9.91
CA PHE A 101 4.26 -19.83 -10.23
C PHE A 101 3.66 -19.00 -9.09
N GLU A 102 2.84 -18.01 -9.46
CA GLU A 102 2.16 -17.07 -8.56
C GLU A 102 1.47 -17.79 -7.38
N VAL A 103 1.67 -17.30 -6.16
CA VAL A 103 0.82 -17.67 -5.03
C VAL A 103 -0.42 -16.80 -5.09
N GLN A 104 -1.60 -17.40 -4.99
CA GLN A 104 -2.87 -16.67 -5.09
C GLN A 104 -3.72 -16.91 -3.85
N THR A 105 -4.37 -15.85 -3.38
CA THR A 105 -5.43 -15.93 -2.38
C THR A 105 -6.63 -15.12 -2.86
N THR A 106 -7.82 -15.54 -2.47
CA THR A 106 -9.06 -14.85 -2.86
C THR A 106 -9.72 -14.29 -1.61
N VAL A 107 -9.96 -12.99 -1.62
CA VAL A 107 -10.73 -12.31 -0.57
C VAL A 107 -11.92 -11.65 -1.25
N LEU A 108 -13.13 -12.07 -0.84
CA LEU A 108 -14.39 -11.71 -1.52
C LEU A 108 -14.37 -12.09 -3.01
N ASP A 109 -14.42 -11.11 -3.91
CA ASP A 109 -14.45 -11.27 -5.38
C ASP A 109 -13.09 -10.95 -6.04
N SER A 110 -12.06 -10.66 -5.24
CA SER A 110 -10.75 -10.23 -5.73
C SER A 110 -9.70 -11.32 -5.54
N VAL A 111 -9.01 -11.66 -6.64
CA VAL A 111 -7.88 -12.59 -6.65
C VAL A 111 -6.59 -11.80 -6.44
N ILE A 112 -5.98 -12.00 -5.29
CA ILE A 112 -4.74 -11.34 -4.87
C ILE A 112 -3.58 -12.27 -5.21
N LYS A 113 -2.65 -11.77 -6.01
CA LYS A 113 -1.51 -12.53 -6.54
C LYS A 113 -0.21 -12.04 -5.93
N PHE A 114 0.62 -12.99 -5.51
CA PHE A 114 1.98 -12.76 -5.06
C PHE A 114 2.93 -13.44 -6.03
N TRP A 115 3.96 -12.73 -6.45
CA TRP A 115 4.95 -13.24 -7.39
C TRP A 115 6.35 -12.76 -6.99
N SER A 116 7.34 -13.62 -7.21
CA SER A 116 8.74 -13.32 -6.92
C SER A 116 9.60 -13.53 -8.16
N PRO A 117 10.43 -12.55 -8.55
CA PRO A 117 11.27 -12.65 -9.74
C PRO A 117 12.27 -13.81 -9.62
N PRO A 118 12.67 -14.42 -10.75
CA PRO A 118 13.73 -15.41 -10.76
C PRO A 118 15.05 -14.83 -10.22
N TYR A 119 15.78 -15.60 -9.39
CA TYR A 119 17.06 -15.17 -8.82
C TYR A 119 18.12 -14.79 -9.86
N ASN A 120 18.01 -15.34 -11.08
CA ASN A 120 18.97 -15.18 -12.17
C ASN A 120 18.63 -14.03 -13.12
N GLN A 121 17.59 -13.24 -12.85
CA GLN A 121 17.22 -12.11 -13.68
C GLN A 121 17.34 -10.79 -12.89
N PRO A 122 17.91 -9.73 -13.49
CA PRO A 122 18.04 -8.42 -12.85
C PRO A 122 16.70 -7.66 -12.84
N ILE A 123 15.58 -8.38 -12.67
CA ILE A 123 14.26 -7.76 -12.59
C ILE A 123 14.13 -7.21 -11.17
N ALA A 124 14.10 -5.89 -11.06
CA ALA A 124 13.72 -5.21 -9.83
C ALA A 124 12.36 -5.74 -9.36
N TRP A 125 12.12 -5.74 -8.05
CA TRP A 125 10.81 -6.07 -7.50
C TRP A 125 9.80 -4.98 -7.89
N VAL A 126 9.35 -4.96 -9.15
CA VAL A 126 8.43 -3.94 -9.64
C VAL A 126 7.05 -4.25 -9.11
N SER A 127 6.79 -3.73 -7.93
CA SER A 127 5.49 -3.85 -7.29
C SER A 127 4.56 -2.71 -7.67
N LEU A 128 5.13 -1.57 -8.11
CA LEU A 128 4.39 -0.38 -8.47
C LEU A 128 4.61 0.02 -9.94
N PRO A 129 3.58 0.56 -10.61
CA PRO A 129 3.67 0.99 -11.99
C PRO A 129 4.55 2.23 -12.14
N PHE A 130 5.75 2.05 -12.72
CA PHE A 130 6.69 3.13 -13.02
C PHE A 130 6.13 4.18 -14.00
N SER A 131 5.04 3.87 -14.72
CA SER A 131 4.36 4.83 -15.60
C SER A 131 3.93 6.10 -14.88
N HIS A 132 3.58 6.02 -13.59
CA HIS A 132 3.10 7.17 -12.81
C HIS A 132 4.18 8.26 -12.69
N LEU A 133 5.46 7.89 -12.67
CA LEU A 133 6.55 8.86 -12.66
C LEU A 133 6.56 9.71 -13.93
N PHE A 134 6.42 9.07 -15.10
CA PHE A 134 6.37 9.76 -16.40
C PHE A 134 5.07 10.51 -16.63
N GLU A 135 3.97 10.08 -16.00
CA GLU A 135 2.70 10.82 -16.03
C GLU A 135 2.73 12.05 -15.13
N CYS A 136 3.50 12.02 -14.03
CA CYS A 136 3.59 13.13 -13.07
C CYS A 136 4.69 14.14 -13.36
N LEU A 137 5.76 13.75 -14.08
CA LEU A 137 6.92 14.59 -14.35
C LEU A 137 7.11 14.78 -15.85
N GLU A 138 7.37 16.01 -16.26
CA GLU A 138 7.87 16.32 -17.60
C GLU A 138 9.23 15.63 -17.85
N ILE A 139 9.52 15.30 -19.11
CA ILE A 139 10.71 14.56 -19.49
C ILE A 139 12.02 15.21 -19.02
N GLU A 140 12.08 16.55 -19.02
CA GLU A 140 13.25 17.30 -18.55
C GLU A 140 13.51 17.07 -17.05
N ASN A 141 12.44 17.02 -16.25
CA ASN A 141 12.53 16.74 -14.82
C ASN A 141 12.93 15.28 -14.57
N VAL A 142 12.42 14.34 -15.37
CA VAL A 142 12.83 12.92 -15.29
C VAL A 142 14.33 12.78 -15.55
N ILE A 143 14.86 13.41 -16.59
CA ILE A 143 16.29 13.39 -16.92
C ILE A 143 17.10 14.04 -15.78
N THR A 144 16.62 15.15 -15.22
CA THR A 144 17.28 15.84 -14.11
C THR A 144 17.36 14.95 -12.86
N VAL A 145 16.26 14.27 -12.51
CA VAL A 145 16.23 13.31 -11.40
C VAL A 145 17.20 12.16 -11.66
N TRP A 146 17.18 11.56 -12.86
CA TRP A 146 18.10 10.50 -13.23
C TRP A 146 19.57 10.93 -13.15
N HIS A 147 19.89 12.12 -13.65
CA HIS A 147 21.24 12.68 -13.59
C HIS A 147 21.68 12.93 -12.14
N ALA A 148 20.79 13.46 -11.29
CA ALA A 148 21.07 13.65 -9.87
C ALA A 148 21.32 12.31 -9.15
N LEU A 149 20.51 11.28 -9.43
CA LEU A 149 20.67 9.94 -8.86
C LEU A 149 21.98 9.27 -9.32
N ALA A 150 22.33 9.38 -10.60
CA ALA A 150 23.59 8.84 -11.15
C ALA A 150 24.84 9.48 -10.54
N LEU A 151 24.72 10.71 -10.01
CA LEU A 151 25.77 11.43 -9.31
C LEU A 151 25.64 11.36 -7.78
N GLU A 152 24.79 10.46 -7.27
CA GLU A 152 24.51 10.28 -5.83
C GLU A 152 24.16 11.58 -5.10
N ARG A 153 23.46 12.49 -5.79
CA ARG A 153 23.02 13.77 -5.23
C ARG A 153 21.73 13.61 -4.43
N GLN A 154 21.51 14.53 -3.50
CA GLN A 154 20.27 14.60 -2.73
C GLN A 154 19.12 15.04 -3.63
N VAL A 155 18.04 14.26 -3.66
CA VAL A 155 16.82 14.53 -4.44
C VAL A 155 15.64 14.65 -3.48
N LEU A 156 14.86 15.72 -3.62
CA LEU A 156 13.61 15.90 -2.87
C LEU A 156 12.44 15.93 -3.85
N LEU A 157 11.55 14.96 -3.74
CA LEU A 157 10.29 14.94 -4.47
C LEU A 157 9.19 15.57 -3.62
N THR A 158 8.36 16.41 -4.22
CA THR A 158 7.22 17.05 -3.55
C THR A 158 5.96 16.84 -4.35
N SER A 159 4.85 16.52 -3.67
CA SER A 159 3.53 16.43 -4.29
C SER A 159 2.46 16.75 -3.27
N SER A 160 1.34 17.31 -3.73
CA SER A 160 0.12 17.49 -2.92
C SER A 160 -0.59 16.16 -2.66
N GLN A 161 -0.28 15.12 -3.44
CA GLN A 161 -0.90 13.80 -3.37
C GLN A 161 0.11 12.76 -2.89
N LEU A 162 0.00 12.37 -1.62
CA LEU A 162 0.90 11.40 -1.00
C LEU A 162 0.93 10.06 -1.76
N SER A 163 -0.21 9.58 -2.24
CA SER A 163 -0.32 8.33 -3.00
C SER A 163 0.58 8.31 -4.24
N LEU A 164 0.61 9.42 -4.99
CA LEU A 164 1.47 9.57 -6.16
C LEU A 164 2.92 9.75 -5.75
N LEU A 165 3.18 10.58 -4.73
CA LEU A 165 4.53 10.80 -4.21
C LEU A 165 5.22 9.48 -3.87
N THR A 166 4.55 8.63 -3.09
CA THR A 166 5.11 7.36 -2.62
C THR A 166 5.25 6.33 -3.73
N THR A 167 4.46 6.47 -4.80
CA THR A 167 4.55 5.60 -5.98
C THR A 167 5.69 6.02 -6.91
N CYS A 168 5.92 7.33 -7.05
CA CYS A 168 6.99 7.88 -7.87
C CYS A 168 8.36 7.84 -7.17
N SER A 169 8.39 7.70 -5.84
CA SER A 169 9.62 7.66 -5.05
C SER A 169 10.18 6.25 -4.83
N GLU A 170 9.41 5.22 -5.17
CA GLU A 170 9.89 3.83 -5.17
C GLU A 170 10.82 3.59 -6.35
#